data_AF-A0A0H3NAU8-F1
#
_entry.id   AF-A0A0H3NAU8-F1
#
_cell.length_a   1.000
_cell.length_b   1.000
_cell.length_c   1.000
_cell.angle_alpha   90.00
_cell.angle_beta   90.00
_cell.angle_gamma   90.00
#
_symmetry.space_group_name_H-M   'P 1'
#
loop_
_entity.id
_entity.type
_entity.pdbx_description
1 polymer ?
#
loop_
_entity_poly.entity_id
_entity_poly.type
_entity_poly.pdbx_seq_one_letter_code
_entity_poly.pdbx_strand_id
1 'polypeptide(L)' 'MNISRKAMKIIELAQKIANKRGISVEEAWSEAVTEYKNKYEHIA' A
#
# COMPACT_ATOMS: atom_id res chain seq x y z
N MET A 1 -14.27 -9.97 1.52
CA MET A 1 -12.85 -9.73 1.86
C MET A 1 -12.82 -8.83 3.10
N ASN A 2 -12.31 -9.30 4.24
CA ASN A 2 -12.39 -8.54 5.51
C ASN A 2 -11.55 -7.26 5.43
N ILE A 3 -12.10 -6.14 5.91
CA ILE A 3 -11.45 -4.82 5.95
C ILE A 3 -10.04 -4.90 6.55
N SER A 4 -9.85 -5.74 7.58
CA SER A 4 -8.55 -6.00 8.22
C SER A 4 -7.50 -6.55 7.25
N ARG A 5 -7.89 -7.43 6.31
CA ARG A 5 -6.96 -8.01 5.31
C ARG A 5 -6.58 -7.00 4.23
N LYS A 6 -7.47 -6.06 3.90
CA LYS A 6 -7.18 -4.95 2.98
C LYS A 6 -6.20 -3.97 3.61
N ALA A 7 -6.46 -3.55 4.85
CA ALA A 7 -5.55 -2.67 5.60
C ALA A 7 -4.15 -3.28 5.74
N MET A 8 -4.06 -4.57 6.09
CA MET A 8 -2.77 -5.25 6.27
C MET A 8 -1.93 -5.27 4.99
N LYS A 9 -2.55 -5.54 3.83
CA LYS A 9 -1.86 -5.52 2.53
C LYS A 9 -1.35 -4.12 2.16
N ILE A 10 -2.10 -3.07 2.48
CA ILE A 10 -1.66 -1.68 2.22
C ILE A 10 -0.47 -1.34 3.11
N ILE A 11 -0.51 -1.73 4.39
CA ILE A 11 0.60 -1.52 5.34
C ILE A 11 1.86 -2.27 4.85
N GLU A 12 1.74 -3.52 4.40
CA GLU A 12 2.86 -4.28 3.85
C GLU A 12 3.48 -3.60 2.62
N LEU A 13 2.64 -3.06 1.73
CA LEU A 13 3.10 -2.29 0.56
C LEU A 13 3.82 -1.00 0.99
N ALA A 14 3.26 -0.26 1.94
CA ALA A 14 3.85 0.97 2.45
C ALA A 14 5.22 0.70 3.10
N GLN A 15 5.34 -0.35 3.92
CA GLN A 15 6.60 -0.76 4.52
C GLN A 15 7.65 -1.11 3.46
N LYS A 16 7.25 -1.83 2.41
CA LYS A 16 8.14 -2.22 1.32
C LYS A 16 8.65 -1.01 0.52
N ILE A 17 7.76 -0.06 0.22
CA ILE A 17 8.09 1.17 -0.50
C ILE A 17 9.01 2.05 0.37
N ALA A 18 8.67 2.22 1.64
CA ALA A 18 9.45 2.96 2.63
C ALA A 18 10.89 2.43 2.71
N ASN A 19 11.04 1.11 2.90
CA ASN A 19 12.36 0.48 2.98
C ASN A 19 13.16 0.61 1.67
N LYS A 20 12.51 0.52 0.50
CA LYS A 20 13.18 0.63 -0.79
C LYS A 20 13.67 2.06 -1.07
N ARG A 21 12.95 3.06 -0.61
CA ARG A 21 13.23 4.49 -0.87
C ARG A 21 13.95 5.20 0.27
N GLY A 22 14.08 4.57 1.44
CA GLY A 22 14.65 5.20 2.63
C GLY A 22 13.77 6.33 3.19
N ILE A 23 12.45 6.23 3.00
CA ILE A 23 11.45 7.21 3.47
C ILE A 23 10.59 6.61 4.58
N SER A 24 9.78 7.43 5.25
CA SER A 24 8.84 6.95 6.26
C SER A 24 7.68 6.16 5.65
N VAL A 25 7.04 5.31 6.46
CA VAL A 25 5.83 4.57 6.06
C VAL A 25 4.67 5.52 5.73
N GLU A 26 4.60 6.66 6.41
CA GLU A 26 3.58 7.71 6.18
C GLU A 26 3.75 8.34 4.79
N GLU A 27 4.98 8.65 4.39
CA GLU A 27 5.29 9.15 3.04
C GLU A 27 5.01 8.10 1.96
N ALA A 28 5.27 6.82 2.26
CA ALA A 28 5.00 5.70 1.37
C ALA A 28 3.50 5.34 1.27
N TRP A 29 2.65 5.85 2.15
CA TRP A 29 1.25 5.42 2.26
C TRP A 29 0.44 5.71 0.99
N SER A 30 0.60 6.91 0.43
CA SER A 30 -0.14 7.33 -0.78
C SER A 30 0.20 6.44 -1.99
N GLU A 31 1.48 6.10 -2.14
CA GLU A 31 1.95 5.21 -3.21
C GLU A 31 1.47 3.77 -2.98
N ALA A 32 1.52 3.28 -1.75
CA ALA A 32 1.02 1.96 -1.38
C ALA A 32 -0.48 1.79 -1.63
N VAL A 33 -1.29 2.80 -1.30
CA VAL A 33 -2.73 2.82 -1.59
C VAL A 33 -2.98 2.81 -3.10
N THR A 34 -2.22 3.59 -3.87
CA THR A 34 -2.32 3.64 -5.33
C THR A 34 -1.97 2.28 -5.95
N GLU A 35 -0.86 1.67 -5.53
CA GLU A 35 -0.44 0.34 -6.01
C GLU A 35 -1.46 -0.74 -5.62
N TYR A 36 -2.01 -0.66 -4.40
CA TYR A 36 -3.06 -1.57 -3.95
C TYR A 36 -4.32 -1.45 -4.84
N LYS A 37 -4.79 -0.22 -5.10
CA LYS A 37 -5.96 0.01 -5.98
C LYS A 37 -5.72 -0.52 -7.39
N ASN A 38 -4.55 -0.24 -7.96
CA ASN A 38 -4.20 -0.71 -9.29
C ASN A 38 -4.16 -2.25 -9.39
N LYS A 39 -3.63 -2.92 -8.36
CA LYS A 39 -3.51 -4.39 -8.34
C LYS A 39 -4.81 -5.13 -8.02
N TYR A 40 -5.66 -4.54 -7.19
CA TYR A 40 -6.79 -5.27 -6.59
C TYR A 40 -8.16 -4.71 -6.95
N GLU A 41 -8.25 -3.45 -7.35
CA GLU A 41 -9.54 -2.82 -7.66
C GLU A 41 -9.77 -2.59 -9.16
N HIS A 42 -8.76 -2.76 -10.04
CA HIS A 42 -8.87 -2.61 -11.51
C HIS A 42 -9.96 -1.61 -11.90
N ILE A 43 -9.82 -0.36 -11.44
CA ILE A 43 -10.72 0.70 -11.90
C ILE A 43 -10.18 1.12 -13.28
N ALA A 44 -10.70 0.45 -14.31
CA ALA A 44 -10.81 0.99 -15.65
C ALA A 44 -12.01 1.94 -15.73
#